data_AF-D8PTS5-F1
#
_entry.id   AF-D8PTS5-F1
#
_cell.length_a   1.000
_cell.length_b   1.000
_cell.length_c   1.000
_cell.angle_alpha   90.00
_cell.angle_beta   90.00
_cell.angle_gamma   90.00
#
_symmetry.space_group_name_H-M   'P 1'
#
loop_
_entity.id
_entity.type
_entity.pdbx_description
1 polymer ?
#
loop_
_entity_poly.entity_id
_entity_poly.type
_entity_poly.pdbx_seq_one_letter_code
_entity_poly.pdbx_strand_id
1 'polypeptide(L)'
;MFLHRPEGEASITRGCLIDLDLDLGKRKIASHAYSAFMEREFGEVAPILSMVLQFYYDKGMLIGQVDADVSSSALRAMARTAVTKAQFPEAQSRALTYVNEAVAYMVNHRGADPDQTFTLETLRWDVEFPDSTPLFSRATSGTGQRQSWYCSETLPFMSPEMLGTIPIFDNAESKLSVRANGDDTDEGDIANSAPEAQCPTIAQGAIHDMEALFWALLYICITRGGPGGRRREEYSVKNLAATADPKRRQSIAHLHKITHCLFEAQDPATLSKYKRVLLRNGVRDFKAHIEGRFHEYFEPFKPTMRAYLQLLRIAYIFRGYEYHFIHDRVLELLHDLLENLSDASYDEGQEVCIRAELKEREGSVKGLQ
;
A
#
# COMPACT_ATOMS: atom_id res chain seq x y z
N MET A 1 26.29 -23.59 15.42
CA MET A 1 25.56 -24.61 16.21
C MET A 1 24.09 -24.47 15.83
N PHE A 2 23.68 -25.20 14.78
CA PHE A 2 22.33 -25.12 14.21
C PHE A 2 21.48 -26.17 14.92
N LEU A 3 20.40 -25.72 15.57
CA LEU A 3 19.41 -26.61 16.16
C LEU A 3 18.57 -27.20 15.02
N HIS A 4 18.57 -28.53 14.90
CA HIS A 4 17.64 -29.26 14.05
C HIS A 4 16.20 -28.96 14.51
N ARG A 5 15.40 -28.41 13.61
CA ARG A 5 13.95 -28.27 13.79
C ARG A 5 13.28 -29.59 13.35
N PRO A 6 12.23 -30.07 14.03
CA PRO A 6 11.48 -31.23 13.56
C PRO A 6 10.83 -30.92 12.21
N GLU A 7 10.98 -31.83 11.25
CA GLU A 7 10.25 -31.82 9.99
C GLU A 7 8.75 -32.07 10.27
N GLY A 8 7.85 -31.29 9.67
CA GLY A 8 6.45 -31.72 9.54
C GLY A 8 5.34 -30.69 9.69
N GLU A 9 5.58 -29.39 9.85
CA GLU A 9 4.51 -28.39 9.71
C GLU A 9 5.04 -27.17 8.94
N ALA A 10 4.52 -26.99 7.73
CA ALA A 10 4.72 -25.77 6.97
C ALA A 10 4.37 -24.56 7.84
N SER A 11 5.24 -23.55 7.88
CA SER A 11 4.92 -22.32 8.58
C SER A 11 3.90 -21.54 7.76
N ILE A 12 2.63 -21.90 7.89
CA ILE A 12 1.52 -21.16 7.30
C ILE A 12 1.39 -19.87 8.10
N THR A 13 1.81 -18.75 7.51
CA THR A 13 1.39 -17.42 7.99
C THR A 13 -0.09 -17.27 7.67
N ARG A 14 -0.91 -17.64 8.64
CA ARG A 14 -2.36 -17.49 8.63
C ARG A 14 -2.72 -16.04 8.90
N GLY A 15 -3.58 -15.45 8.07
CA GLY A 15 -4.15 -14.13 8.33
C GLY A 15 -5.38 -13.85 7.48
N CYS A 16 -6.35 -13.16 8.05
CA CYS A 16 -7.45 -12.51 7.32
C CYS A 16 -7.04 -11.06 6.98
N LEU A 17 -7.49 -10.52 5.84
CA LEU A 17 -7.38 -9.06 5.63
C LEU A 17 -7.97 -8.33 6.83
N ILE A 18 -9.06 -8.85 7.38
CA ILE A 18 -9.76 -8.29 8.52
C ILE A 18 -9.47 -9.16 9.77
N ASP A 19 -8.19 -9.49 10.01
CA ASP A 19 -7.80 -10.24 11.20
C ASP A 19 -7.41 -9.32 12.36
N LEU A 20 -7.87 -9.71 13.54
CA LEU A 20 -7.67 -9.02 14.80
C LEU A 20 -6.86 -9.82 15.81
N ASP A 21 -6.67 -11.11 15.57
CA ASP A 21 -6.19 -12.05 16.58
C ASP A 21 -4.71 -11.92 16.87
N LEU A 22 -3.93 -11.33 15.96
CA LEU A 22 -2.48 -11.18 16.12
C LEU A 22 -2.06 -10.13 17.16
N ASP A 23 -2.96 -9.26 17.63
CA ASP A 23 -2.62 -8.24 18.65
C ASP A 23 -3.21 -8.51 20.05
N LEU A 24 -4.04 -9.55 20.22
CA LEU A 24 -4.56 -9.96 21.54
C LEU A 24 -3.43 -10.37 22.51
N GLY A 25 -2.29 -10.83 21.97
CA GLY A 25 -1.13 -11.20 22.78
C GLY A 25 -0.28 -10.02 23.29
N LYS A 26 -0.33 -8.84 22.64
CA LYS A 26 0.69 -7.79 22.84
C LYS A 26 0.20 -6.47 23.45
N ARG A 27 -1.11 -6.18 23.45
CA ARG A 27 -1.65 -4.94 24.05
C ARG A 27 -2.68 -5.20 25.15
N LYS A 28 -2.21 -5.70 26.30
CA LYS A 28 -2.99 -5.83 27.55
C LYS A 28 -3.34 -4.49 28.23
N ILE A 29 -3.37 -3.36 27.52
CA ILE A 29 -3.52 -2.02 28.13
C ILE A 29 -4.69 -1.25 27.50
N ALA A 30 -5.83 -1.90 27.30
CA ALA A 30 -7.11 -1.21 27.23
C ALA A 30 -7.78 -1.34 28.61
N SER A 31 -8.20 -0.21 29.20
CA SER A 31 -8.99 -0.19 30.44
C SER A 31 -10.15 -1.18 30.35
N HIS A 32 -10.30 -2.08 31.32
CA HIS A 32 -11.37 -3.07 31.37
C HIS A 32 -12.77 -2.45 31.18
N ALA A 33 -12.99 -1.22 31.66
CA ALA A 33 -14.26 -0.50 31.50
C ALA A 33 -14.51 -0.04 30.05
N TYR A 34 -13.45 0.37 29.34
CA TYR A 34 -13.53 0.74 27.93
C TYR A 34 -13.84 -0.49 27.07
N SER A 35 -13.24 -1.64 27.39
CA SER A 35 -13.51 -2.91 26.71
C SER A 35 -14.97 -3.36 26.82
N ALA A 36 -15.58 -3.29 28.01
CA ALA A 36 -16.95 -3.75 28.21
C ALA A 36 -17.99 -2.87 27.50
N PHE A 37 -17.78 -1.55 27.48
CA PHE A 37 -18.61 -0.61 26.72
C PHE A 37 -18.54 -0.90 25.22
N MET A 38 -17.32 -1.07 24.68
CA MET A 38 -17.11 -1.33 23.26
C MET A 38 -17.74 -2.65 22.82
N GLU A 39 -17.60 -3.73 23.60
CA GLU A 39 -18.24 -5.02 23.28
C GLU A 39 -19.76 -4.93 23.23
N ARG A 40 -20.39 -4.14 24.12
CA ARG A 40 -21.84 -3.91 24.05
C ARG A 40 -22.23 -3.14 22.77
N GLU A 41 -21.54 -2.04 22.48
CA GLU A 41 -21.83 -1.24 21.28
C GLU A 41 -21.56 -2.05 20.01
N PHE A 42 -20.54 -2.91 19.98
CA PHE A 42 -20.29 -3.83 18.85
C PHE A 42 -21.45 -4.79 18.63
N GLY A 43 -22.01 -5.37 19.69
CA GLY A 43 -23.18 -6.25 19.59
C GLY A 43 -24.43 -5.56 19.04
N GLU A 44 -24.61 -4.27 19.34
CA GLU A 44 -25.73 -3.47 18.84
C GLU A 44 -25.50 -2.97 17.39
N VAL A 45 -24.26 -2.62 17.03
CA VAL A 45 -23.94 -1.96 15.75
C VAL A 45 -23.58 -2.92 14.63
N ALA A 46 -22.93 -4.06 14.91
CA ALA A 46 -22.52 -4.99 13.87
C ALA A 46 -23.70 -5.54 13.02
N PRO A 47 -24.89 -5.84 13.59
CA PRO A 47 -26.06 -6.21 12.79
C PRO A 47 -26.49 -5.08 11.84
N ILE A 48 -26.45 -3.83 12.31
CA ILE A 48 -26.79 -2.65 11.49
C ILE A 48 -25.78 -2.50 10.34
N LEU A 49 -24.49 -2.67 10.63
CA LEU A 49 -23.42 -2.63 9.62
C LEU A 49 -23.65 -3.69 8.53
N SER A 50 -24.02 -4.90 8.95
CA SER A 50 -24.34 -6.01 8.05
C SER A 50 -25.55 -5.69 7.17
N MET A 51 -26.61 -5.09 7.75
CA MET A 51 -27.77 -4.63 6.97
C MET A 51 -27.39 -3.55 5.95
N VAL A 52 -26.50 -2.62 6.30
CA VAL A 52 -26.03 -1.57 5.38
C VAL A 52 -25.19 -2.17 4.25
N LEU A 53 -24.31 -3.11 4.53
CA LEU A 53 -23.52 -3.81 3.50
C LEU A 53 -24.41 -4.61 2.57
N GLN A 54 -25.42 -5.32 3.11
CA GLN A 54 -26.41 -6.01 2.29
C GLN A 54 -27.19 -5.02 1.39
N PHE A 55 -27.61 -3.88 1.94
CA PHE A 55 -28.27 -2.84 1.15
C PHE A 55 -27.35 -2.32 0.02
N TYR A 56 -26.06 -2.11 0.29
CA TYR A 56 -25.11 -1.71 -0.76
C TYR A 56 -24.91 -2.78 -1.81
N TYR A 57 -24.86 -4.06 -1.41
CA TYR A 57 -24.83 -5.17 -2.35
C TYR A 57 -26.07 -5.21 -3.24
N ASP A 58 -27.27 -5.11 -2.67
CA ASP A 58 -28.54 -5.11 -3.40
C ASP A 58 -28.66 -3.91 -4.38
N LYS A 59 -27.92 -2.82 -4.11
CA LYS A 59 -27.82 -1.64 -4.99
C LYS A 59 -26.67 -1.71 -6.01
N GLY A 60 -25.89 -2.79 -6.03
CA GLY A 60 -24.71 -2.95 -6.88
C GLY A 60 -23.57 -2.00 -6.51
N MET A 61 -23.55 -1.50 -5.27
CA MET A 61 -22.50 -0.62 -4.74
C MET A 61 -21.36 -1.40 -4.06
N LEU A 62 -21.59 -2.66 -3.70
CA LEU A 62 -20.62 -3.58 -3.12
C LEU A 62 -20.41 -4.77 -4.06
N ILE A 63 -19.16 -5.17 -4.26
CA ILE A 63 -18.77 -6.27 -5.18
C ILE A 63 -18.83 -7.61 -4.43
N GLY A 64 -19.99 -7.98 -3.90
CA GLY A 64 -20.20 -9.26 -3.23
C GLY A 64 -20.93 -9.19 -1.91
N GLN A 65 -21.59 -10.28 -1.55
CA GLN A 65 -22.31 -10.39 -0.28
C GLN A 65 -21.33 -10.65 0.86
N VAL A 66 -21.55 -10.08 2.04
CA VAL A 66 -20.61 -10.21 3.17
C VAL A 66 -21.33 -10.76 4.39
N ASP A 67 -20.68 -11.71 5.07
CA ASP A 67 -21.19 -12.30 6.30
C ASP A 67 -21.12 -11.32 7.50
N ALA A 68 -21.98 -11.53 8.50
CA ALA A 68 -22.06 -10.66 9.67
C ALA A 68 -20.78 -10.67 10.53
N ASP A 69 -20.03 -11.78 10.54
CA ASP A 69 -18.80 -11.90 11.33
C ASP A 69 -17.67 -11.04 10.74
N VAL A 70 -17.67 -10.86 9.41
CA VAL A 70 -16.75 -9.95 8.73
C VAL A 70 -17.01 -8.51 9.15
N SER A 71 -18.28 -8.11 9.17
CA SER A 71 -18.71 -6.77 9.59
C SER A 71 -18.30 -6.48 11.03
N SER A 72 -18.53 -7.45 11.93
CA SER A 72 -18.12 -7.38 13.33
C SER A 72 -16.61 -7.23 13.48
N SER A 73 -15.84 -8.01 12.73
CA SER A 73 -14.37 -7.99 12.78
C SER A 73 -13.81 -6.68 12.22
N ALA A 74 -14.35 -6.17 11.12
CA ALA A 74 -13.93 -4.88 10.55
C ALA A 74 -14.22 -3.72 11.51
N LEU A 75 -15.40 -3.73 12.15
CA LEU A 75 -15.77 -2.71 13.12
C LEU A 75 -14.83 -2.72 14.33
N ARG A 76 -14.56 -3.90 14.89
CA ARG A 76 -13.59 -4.06 15.97
C ARG A 76 -12.20 -3.58 15.56
N ALA A 77 -11.77 -3.88 14.33
CA ALA A 77 -10.48 -3.42 13.79
C ALA A 77 -10.37 -1.89 13.79
N MET A 78 -11.39 -1.21 13.26
CA MET A 78 -11.36 0.24 13.12
C MET A 78 -11.57 0.95 14.44
N ALA A 79 -12.42 0.40 15.29
CA ALA A 79 -12.72 0.96 16.60
C ALA A 79 -11.54 0.88 17.58
N ARG A 80 -10.55 0.01 17.37
CA ARG A 80 -9.27 0.06 18.12
C ARG A 80 -8.54 1.40 17.99
N THR A 81 -8.78 2.12 16.90
CA THR A 81 -8.20 3.45 16.67
C THR A 81 -9.07 4.58 17.22
N ALA A 82 -10.33 4.29 17.57
CA ALA A 82 -11.17 5.24 18.29
C ALA A 82 -10.74 5.24 19.77
N VAL A 83 -10.44 6.42 20.31
CA VAL A 83 -10.06 6.59 21.72
C VAL A 83 -11.27 7.07 22.54
N THR A 84 -12.29 7.61 21.86
CA THR A 84 -13.47 8.22 22.47
C THR A 84 -14.76 7.77 21.80
N LYS A 85 -15.89 7.84 22.52
CA LYS A 85 -17.23 7.53 21.98
C LYS A 85 -17.58 8.40 20.76
N ALA A 86 -17.12 9.66 20.73
CA ALA A 86 -17.37 10.59 19.63
C ALA A 86 -16.74 10.14 18.29
N GLN A 87 -15.70 9.31 18.33
CA GLN A 87 -15.01 8.79 17.13
C GLN A 87 -15.62 7.48 16.60
N PHE A 88 -16.63 6.94 17.29
CA PHE A 88 -17.22 5.66 16.91
C PHE A 88 -17.95 5.68 15.55
N PRO A 89 -18.71 6.74 15.18
CA PRO A 89 -19.30 6.83 13.84
C PRO A 89 -18.25 6.83 12.71
N GLU A 90 -17.09 7.46 12.95
CA GLU A 90 -15.98 7.43 11.99
C GLU A 90 -15.41 6.01 11.85
N ALA A 91 -15.29 5.27 12.95
CA ALA A 91 -14.86 3.87 12.92
C ALA A 91 -15.85 2.98 12.13
N GLN A 92 -17.16 3.23 12.22
CA GLN A 92 -18.17 2.51 11.43
C GLN A 92 -18.01 2.77 9.92
N SER A 93 -17.86 4.04 9.53
CA SER A 93 -17.64 4.42 8.12
C SER A 93 -16.35 3.81 7.57
N ARG A 94 -15.27 3.83 8.37
CA ARG A 94 -14.01 3.18 8.01
C ARG A 94 -14.16 1.67 7.90
N ALA A 95 -14.94 1.02 8.75
CA ALA A 95 -15.18 -0.42 8.69
C ALA A 95 -15.93 -0.82 7.41
N LEU A 96 -16.97 -0.07 7.02
CA LEU A 96 -17.64 -0.27 5.72
C LEU A 96 -16.67 -0.17 4.56
N THR A 97 -15.86 0.88 4.56
CA THR A 97 -14.86 1.11 3.51
C THR A 97 -13.84 -0.03 3.49
N TYR A 98 -13.42 -0.51 4.66
CA TYR A 98 -12.46 -1.61 4.77
C TYR A 98 -12.98 -2.90 4.16
N VAL A 99 -14.20 -3.30 4.52
CA VAL A 99 -14.85 -4.49 3.96
C VAL A 99 -14.95 -4.37 2.44
N ASN A 100 -15.40 -3.22 1.93
CA ASN A 100 -15.52 -3.01 0.50
C ASN A 100 -14.17 -3.11 -0.24
N GLU A 101 -13.12 -2.49 0.29
CA GLU A 101 -11.79 -2.54 -0.32
C GLU A 101 -11.15 -3.94 -0.23
N ALA A 102 -11.42 -4.68 0.84
CA ALA A 102 -10.97 -6.06 1.04
C ALA A 102 -11.65 -7.02 0.04
N VAL A 103 -12.98 -6.95 -0.07
CA VAL A 103 -13.76 -7.75 -1.02
C VAL A 103 -13.37 -7.40 -2.47
N ALA A 104 -13.26 -6.11 -2.78
CA ALA A 104 -12.83 -5.66 -4.10
C ALA A 104 -11.42 -6.18 -4.43
N TYR A 105 -10.52 -6.28 -3.46
CA TYR A 105 -9.23 -6.92 -3.68
C TYR A 105 -9.40 -8.41 -4.05
N MET A 106 -10.20 -9.16 -3.28
CA MET A 106 -10.39 -10.59 -3.52
C MET A 106 -10.96 -10.88 -4.91
N VAL A 107 -12.01 -10.16 -5.30
CA VAL A 107 -12.63 -10.35 -6.62
C VAL A 107 -11.66 -9.96 -7.74
N ASN A 108 -11.08 -8.76 -7.65
CA ASN A 108 -10.30 -8.22 -8.78
C ASN A 108 -8.91 -8.84 -8.94
N HIS A 109 -8.33 -9.36 -7.87
CA HIS A 109 -6.97 -9.89 -7.89
C HIS A 109 -6.90 -11.40 -7.65
N ARG A 110 -7.64 -11.90 -6.66
CA ARG A 110 -7.65 -13.34 -6.34
C ARG A 110 -8.63 -14.15 -7.18
N GLY A 111 -9.38 -13.49 -8.07
CA GLY A 111 -10.36 -14.14 -8.94
C GLY A 111 -11.51 -14.77 -8.16
N ALA A 112 -11.78 -14.25 -6.96
CA ALA A 112 -12.90 -14.70 -6.15
C ALA A 112 -14.23 -14.42 -6.87
N ASP A 113 -15.18 -15.35 -6.79
CA ASP A 113 -16.50 -15.19 -7.40
C ASP A 113 -17.23 -14.01 -6.74
N PRO A 114 -17.64 -12.97 -7.50
CA PRO A 114 -18.37 -11.84 -6.93
C PRO A 114 -19.75 -12.22 -6.36
N ASP A 115 -20.35 -13.33 -6.80
CA ASP A 115 -21.68 -13.76 -6.35
C ASP A 115 -21.61 -14.62 -5.07
N GLN A 116 -20.40 -14.97 -4.61
CA GLN A 116 -20.22 -15.73 -3.37
C GLN A 116 -20.45 -14.85 -2.13
N THR A 117 -20.78 -15.49 -1.01
CA THR A 117 -20.78 -14.83 0.29
C THR A 117 -19.35 -14.82 0.87
N PHE A 118 -18.83 -13.62 1.11
CA PHE A 118 -17.54 -13.40 1.73
C PHE A 118 -17.64 -13.56 3.26
N THR A 119 -17.06 -14.64 3.77
CA THR A 119 -16.85 -14.92 5.19
C THR A 119 -15.42 -14.56 5.60
N LEU A 120 -15.11 -14.59 6.92
CA LEU A 120 -13.75 -14.41 7.41
C LEU A 120 -12.77 -15.42 6.81
N GLU A 121 -13.24 -16.63 6.49
CA GLU A 121 -12.45 -17.69 5.86
C GLU A 121 -12.22 -17.41 4.38
N THR A 122 -13.22 -16.95 3.63
CA THR A 122 -13.00 -16.57 2.22
C THR A 122 -12.18 -15.28 2.07
N LEU A 123 -12.17 -14.44 3.12
CA LEU A 123 -11.30 -13.27 3.23
C LEU A 123 -9.97 -13.61 3.93
N ARG A 124 -9.75 -14.89 4.22
CA ARG A 124 -8.49 -15.42 4.75
C ARG A 124 -7.53 -15.71 3.62
N TRP A 125 -6.27 -15.46 3.92
CA TRP A 125 -5.16 -15.54 2.99
C TRP A 125 -4.12 -16.41 3.64
N ASP A 126 -4.26 -17.71 3.42
CA ASP A 126 -3.24 -18.67 3.85
C ASP A 126 -2.13 -18.66 2.81
N VAL A 127 -0.94 -18.22 3.23
CA VAL A 127 0.26 -18.33 2.42
C VAL A 127 1.02 -19.55 2.90
N GLU A 128 1.05 -20.58 2.06
CA GLU A 128 1.97 -21.70 2.23
C GLU A 128 3.32 -21.27 1.66
N PHE A 129 4.20 -20.78 2.53
CA PHE A 129 5.60 -20.63 2.15
C PHE A 129 6.25 -22.02 2.19
N PRO A 130 7.01 -22.43 1.15
CA PRO A 130 7.81 -23.64 1.23
C PRO A 130 8.75 -23.55 2.43
N ASP A 131 8.98 -24.68 3.11
CA ASP A 131 9.72 -24.80 4.39
C ASP A 131 11.12 -24.16 4.37
N SER A 132 11.66 -23.93 3.16
CA SER A 132 12.96 -23.30 2.93
C SER A 132 12.96 -21.77 2.98
N THR A 133 11.80 -21.10 3.08
CA THR A 133 11.72 -19.64 3.04
C THR A 133 12.20 -19.06 4.37
N PRO A 134 13.30 -18.27 4.41
CA PRO A 134 13.73 -17.64 5.65
C PRO A 134 12.64 -16.66 6.11
N LEU A 135 11.97 -16.98 7.22
CA LEU A 135 11.06 -16.06 7.88
C LEU A 135 11.82 -14.78 8.24
N PHE A 136 11.42 -13.66 7.66
CA PHE A 136 11.94 -12.35 8.02
C PHE A 136 11.43 -11.97 9.42
N SER A 137 12.04 -12.54 10.46
CA SER A 137 11.81 -12.10 11.82
C SER A 137 12.48 -10.75 11.99
N ARG A 138 11.68 -9.70 12.19
CA ARG A 138 12.18 -8.42 12.72
C ARG A 138 12.79 -8.69 14.09
N ALA A 139 14.11 -8.90 14.13
CA ALA A 139 14.86 -8.68 15.35
C ALA A 139 14.72 -7.20 15.69
N THR A 140 13.78 -6.87 16.57
CA THR A 140 13.76 -5.60 17.28
C THR A 140 14.99 -5.57 18.19
N SER A 141 16.16 -5.30 17.63
CA SER A 141 17.35 -5.01 18.42
C SER A 141 17.16 -3.62 19.02
N GLY A 142 16.76 -3.62 20.30
CA GLY A 142 16.75 -2.44 21.16
C GLY A 142 18.17 -1.94 21.36
N THR A 143 18.61 -1.03 20.50
CA THR A 143 19.71 -0.11 20.78
C THR A 143 19.35 1.23 20.16
N GLY A 144 19.24 2.26 20.97
CA GLY A 144 18.76 3.61 20.62
C GLY A 144 19.66 4.42 19.68
N GLN A 145 20.39 3.78 18.75
CA GLN A 145 21.06 4.43 17.64
C GLN A 145 20.35 4.05 16.35
N ARG A 146 19.59 5.01 15.79
CA ARG A 146 19.11 4.96 14.40
C ARG A 146 20.35 4.82 13.50
N GLN A 147 20.55 3.64 12.92
CA GLN A 147 21.61 3.44 11.94
C GLN A 147 21.24 4.17 10.63
N SER A 148 22.23 4.80 9.98
CA SER A 148 22.02 5.65 8.79
C SER A 148 21.47 4.91 7.56
N TRP A 149 21.57 3.57 7.53
CA TRP A 149 21.10 2.72 6.43
C TRP A 149 19.61 2.38 6.50
N TYR A 150 18.90 2.80 7.55
CA TYR A 150 17.45 2.67 7.60
C TYR A 150 16.77 3.62 6.61
N CYS A 151 17.33 4.79 6.31
CA CYS A 151 16.74 5.69 5.34
C CYS A 151 17.18 5.28 3.93
N SER A 152 16.25 4.79 3.11
CA SER A 152 16.45 4.83 1.65
C SER A 152 16.37 6.31 1.23
N GLU A 153 17.48 7.02 1.37
CA GLU A 153 17.62 8.46 1.08
C GLU A 153 17.48 8.79 -0.41
N THR A 154 17.18 7.80 -1.26
CA THR A 154 16.78 8.06 -2.64
C THR A 154 15.38 8.69 -2.65
N LEU A 155 15.34 10.02 -2.53
CA LEU A 155 14.17 10.89 -2.68
C LEU A 155 13.12 10.41 -3.70
N PRO A 156 13.47 9.93 -4.92
CA PRO A 156 12.47 9.44 -5.89
C PRO A 156 11.60 8.28 -5.37
N PHE A 157 12.10 7.44 -4.48
CA PHE A 157 11.41 6.23 -4.03
C PHE A 157 10.88 6.33 -2.60
N MET A 158 11.20 7.42 -1.91
CA MET A 158 10.73 7.65 -0.56
C MET A 158 9.20 7.79 -0.48
N SER A 159 8.60 7.25 0.58
CA SER A 159 7.19 7.37 0.91
C SER A 159 6.74 8.83 1.09
N PRO A 160 5.50 9.20 0.72
CA PRO A 160 4.94 10.53 0.97
C PRO A 160 4.93 10.95 2.44
N GLU A 161 4.71 9.99 3.36
CA GLU A 161 4.79 10.23 4.82
C GLU A 161 6.22 10.54 5.29
N MET A 162 7.24 10.12 4.54
CA MET A 162 8.63 10.42 4.83
C MET A 162 9.10 11.71 4.13
N LEU A 163 8.47 12.07 3.00
CA LEU A 163 8.69 13.32 2.26
C LEU A 163 7.92 14.51 2.85
N GLY A 164 7.00 14.30 3.79
CA GLY A 164 6.22 15.35 4.43
C GLY A 164 5.57 14.89 5.73
N THR A 165 5.28 15.82 6.64
CA THR A 165 4.93 15.54 8.04
C THR A 165 3.46 15.17 8.30
N ILE A 166 2.69 14.88 7.25
CA ILE A 166 1.26 14.60 7.34
C ILE A 166 1.01 13.18 6.81
N PRO A 167 0.41 12.28 7.64
CA PRO A 167 -0.02 10.96 7.20
C PRO A 167 -0.89 11.03 5.95
N ILE A 168 -0.80 10.01 5.08
CA ILE A 168 -1.47 10.01 3.77
C ILE A 168 -2.99 10.18 3.90
N PHE A 169 -3.57 9.66 4.99
CA PHE A 169 -5.01 9.60 5.24
C PHE A 169 -5.47 10.32 6.52
N ASP A 170 -4.66 11.20 7.09
CA ASP A 170 -5.13 12.04 8.21
C ASP A 170 -6.11 13.11 7.71
N ASN A 171 -7.32 13.10 8.26
CA ASN A 171 -8.31 14.14 8.05
C ASN A 171 -7.79 15.45 8.69
N ALA A 172 -7.32 16.37 7.85
CA ALA A 172 -6.96 17.73 8.24
C ALA A 172 -8.11 18.51 8.93
N GLU A 173 -9.35 18.01 8.88
CA GLU A 173 -10.50 18.59 9.57
C GLU A 173 -10.49 18.36 11.09
N SER A 174 -9.70 17.43 11.61
CA SER A 174 -9.60 17.16 13.06
C SER A 174 -8.78 18.19 13.84
N LYS A 175 -8.03 19.08 13.18
CA LYS A 175 -7.15 20.07 13.83
C LYS A 175 -7.77 21.46 14.02
N LEU A 176 -9.02 21.67 13.60
CA LEU A 176 -9.71 22.96 13.70
C LEU A 176 -10.53 23.16 15.00
N SER A 177 -10.53 22.22 15.95
CA SER A 177 -11.34 22.32 17.18
C SER A 177 -10.60 22.74 18.45
N VAL A 178 -9.31 23.11 18.40
CA VAL A 178 -8.60 23.70 19.55
C VAL A 178 -8.38 25.20 19.32
N ARG A 179 -9.46 25.94 19.12
CA ARG A 179 -9.50 27.40 19.30
C ARG A 179 -10.89 27.80 19.81
N ALA A 180 -11.16 27.44 21.06
CA ALA A 180 -12.19 28.07 21.86
C ALA A 180 -11.89 27.81 23.33
N ASN A 181 -11.23 28.78 23.97
CA ASN A 181 -11.54 29.33 25.29
C ASN A 181 -10.42 30.30 25.66
N GLY A 182 -10.77 31.58 25.74
CA GLY A 182 -9.85 32.65 26.09
C GLY A 182 -9.54 32.69 27.59
N ASP A 183 -8.49 33.41 27.92
CA ASP A 183 -8.47 34.24 29.13
C ASP A 183 -7.50 35.40 28.92
N ASP A 184 -7.94 36.59 29.32
CA ASP A 184 -7.19 37.83 29.27
C ASP A 184 -6.15 37.83 30.40
N THR A 185 -4.87 38.06 30.11
CA THR A 185 -3.91 38.57 31.11
C THR A 185 -2.68 39.19 30.46
N ASP A 186 -2.63 40.51 30.58
CA ASP A 186 -1.51 41.41 30.92
C ASP A 186 -0.16 41.32 30.21
N GLU A 187 0.29 42.49 29.74
CA GLU A 187 1.56 42.77 29.10
C GLU A 187 2.74 42.59 30.07
N GLY A 188 3.73 41.79 29.68
CA GLY A 188 5.00 41.67 30.41
C GLY A 188 6.06 40.91 29.61
N ASP A 189 7.09 41.63 29.19
CA ASP A 189 8.28 41.13 28.49
C ASP A 189 8.93 39.90 29.14
N ILE A 190 8.93 38.76 28.44
CA ILE A 190 10.01 37.75 28.54
C ILE A 190 10.31 37.19 27.15
N ALA A 191 11.37 37.72 26.53
CA ALA A 191 12.12 36.99 25.53
C ALA A 191 12.71 35.74 26.20
N ASN A 192 12.33 34.53 25.74
CA ASN A 192 13.24 33.39 25.57
C ASN A 192 12.49 32.14 25.05
N SER A 193 12.93 31.70 23.86
CA SER A 193 12.87 30.32 23.35
C SER A 193 11.53 29.58 23.49
N ALA A 194 10.63 29.83 22.53
CA ALA A 194 9.62 28.83 22.19
C ALA A 194 10.36 27.53 21.81
N PRO A 195 10.01 26.37 22.40
CA PRO A 195 10.50 25.10 21.88
C PRO A 195 9.96 24.98 20.46
N GLU A 196 10.85 24.98 19.47
CA GLU A 196 10.51 24.55 18.12
C GLU A 196 9.73 23.26 18.26
N ALA A 197 8.44 23.29 17.90
CA ALA A 197 7.60 22.12 17.91
C ALA A 197 8.22 21.13 16.92
N GLN A 198 9.04 20.21 17.44
CA GLN A 198 9.63 19.14 16.65
C GLN A 198 8.46 18.41 16.01
N CYS A 199 8.37 18.57 14.69
CA CYS A 199 7.34 17.91 13.92
C CYS A 199 7.49 16.40 14.17
N PRO A 200 6.42 15.69 14.55
CA PRO A 200 6.51 14.28 14.91
C PRO A 200 7.18 13.54 13.74
N THR A 201 8.38 13.04 13.99
CA THR A 201 9.17 12.35 12.97
C THR A 201 8.50 11.01 12.74
N ILE A 202 7.87 10.84 11.58
CA ILE A 202 7.26 9.56 11.21
C ILE A 202 8.37 8.51 11.23
N ALA A 203 8.18 7.47 12.05
CA ALA A 203 9.15 6.39 12.17
C ALA A 203 9.04 5.51 10.92
N GLN A 204 10.16 5.36 10.21
CA GLN A 204 10.23 4.41 9.12
C GLN A 204 9.91 2.99 9.62
N GLY A 205 9.24 2.22 8.78
CA GLY A 205 8.66 0.94 9.14
C GLY A 205 8.48 0.08 7.90
N ALA A 206 8.05 -1.17 8.11
CA ALA A 206 7.90 -2.19 7.07
C ALA A 206 7.11 -1.67 5.85
N ILE A 207 6.03 -0.93 6.13
CA ILE A 207 5.17 -0.33 5.11
C ILE A 207 5.93 0.66 4.21
N HIS A 208 6.86 1.44 4.77
CA HIS A 208 7.63 2.43 4.02
C HIS A 208 8.66 1.75 3.13
N ASP A 209 9.27 0.65 3.60
CA ASP A 209 10.21 -0.14 2.80
C ASP A 209 9.49 -0.81 1.62
N MET A 210 8.30 -1.36 1.87
CA MET A 210 7.45 -1.95 0.83
C MET A 210 6.87 -0.88 -0.11
N GLU A 211 6.54 0.31 0.37
CA GLU A 211 6.14 1.40 -0.52
C GLU A 211 7.33 1.85 -1.40
N ALA A 212 8.53 1.94 -0.84
CA ALA A 212 9.71 2.31 -1.62
C ALA A 212 10.01 1.29 -2.73
N LEU A 213 9.85 -0.01 -2.45
CA LEU A 213 9.94 -1.06 -3.45
C LEU A 213 8.89 -0.89 -4.55
N PHE A 214 7.63 -0.59 -4.20
CA PHE A 214 6.58 -0.29 -5.18
C PHE A 214 6.96 0.88 -6.09
N TRP A 215 7.46 1.99 -5.54
CA TRP A 215 7.90 3.13 -6.35
C TRP A 215 9.07 2.80 -7.27
N ALA A 216 10.02 1.98 -6.81
CA ALA A 216 11.14 1.53 -7.62
C ALA A 216 10.68 0.66 -8.80
N LEU A 217 9.81 -0.33 -8.55
CA LEU A 217 9.23 -1.17 -9.59
C LEU A 217 8.42 -0.34 -10.60
N LEU A 218 7.61 0.60 -10.10
CA LEU A 218 6.82 1.48 -10.95
C LEU A 218 7.71 2.36 -11.83
N TYR A 219 8.79 2.91 -11.28
CA TYR A 219 9.77 3.68 -12.03
C TYR A 219 10.39 2.86 -13.16
N ILE A 220 10.78 1.61 -12.88
CA ILE A 220 11.33 0.70 -13.89
C ILE A 220 10.30 0.46 -15.01
N CYS A 221 9.07 0.10 -14.65
CA CYS A 221 7.99 -0.20 -15.61
C CYS A 221 7.69 0.97 -16.56
N ILE A 222 7.85 2.21 -16.08
CA ILE A 222 7.55 3.43 -16.84
C ILE A 222 8.78 3.90 -17.64
N THR A 223 9.98 3.82 -17.09
CA THR A 223 11.16 4.52 -17.63
C THR A 223 12.10 3.64 -18.44
N ARG A 224 12.06 2.32 -18.29
CA ARG A 224 12.98 1.38 -18.95
C ARG A 224 12.31 0.64 -20.11
N GLY A 225 13.10 0.29 -21.11
CA GLY A 225 12.69 -0.59 -22.22
C GLY A 225 12.59 -2.06 -21.84
N GLY A 226 13.20 -2.45 -20.72
CA GLY A 226 13.22 -3.80 -20.19
C GLY A 226 14.33 -3.96 -19.12
N PRO A 227 14.54 -5.18 -18.58
CA PRO A 227 15.50 -5.47 -17.53
C PRO A 227 16.93 -5.15 -17.96
N GLY A 228 17.61 -4.28 -17.22
CA GLY A 228 18.95 -3.80 -17.59
C GLY A 228 18.99 -2.92 -18.84
N GLY A 229 17.84 -2.67 -19.48
CA GLY A 229 17.71 -1.86 -20.69
C GLY A 229 17.98 -0.38 -20.42
N ARG A 230 18.28 0.34 -21.51
CA ARG A 230 18.43 1.80 -21.45
C ARG A 230 17.10 2.46 -21.07
N ARG A 231 17.18 3.73 -20.70
CA ARG A 231 15.98 4.56 -20.58
C ARG A 231 15.28 4.59 -21.94
N ARG A 232 13.94 4.51 -21.95
CA ARG A 232 13.18 4.40 -23.20
C ARG A 232 13.47 5.57 -24.15
N GLU A 233 13.31 5.33 -25.45
CA GLU A 233 13.61 6.32 -26.50
C GLU A 233 12.77 7.60 -26.39
N GLU A 234 11.57 7.53 -25.81
CA GLU A 234 10.69 8.67 -25.61
C GLU A 234 11.32 9.75 -24.71
N TYR A 235 12.30 9.38 -23.88
CA TYR A 235 13.08 10.34 -23.09
C TYR A 235 14.27 10.95 -23.84
N SER A 236 14.67 10.40 -24.98
CA SER A 236 15.72 10.95 -25.84
C SER A 236 15.20 12.04 -26.80
N VAL A 237 13.89 12.25 -26.85
CA VAL A 237 13.24 13.26 -27.71
C VAL A 237 13.56 14.67 -27.20
N LYS A 238 14.60 15.29 -27.75
CA LYS A 238 15.03 16.66 -27.37
C LYS A 238 14.01 17.74 -27.74
N ASN A 239 13.23 17.52 -28.81
CA ASN A 239 12.23 18.47 -29.28
C ASN A 239 10.89 17.77 -29.55
N LEU A 240 9.99 17.83 -28.57
CA LEU A 240 8.62 17.31 -28.68
C LEU A 240 7.85 17.92 -29.86
N ALA A 241 8.08 19.20 -30.19
CA ALA A 241 7.40 19.86 -31.30
C ALA A 241 7.78 19.28 -32.67
N ALA A 242 8.97 18.66 -32.78
CA ALA A 242 9.42 17.98 -33.99
C ALA A 242 8.76 16.59 -34.20
N THR A 243 8.04 16.06 -33.19
CA THR A 243 7.28 14.82 -33.36
C THR A 243 6.07 15.09 -34.23
N ALA A 244 6.04 14.57 -35.46
CA ALA A 244 5.01 14.86 -36.45
C ALA A 244 3.59 14.41 -36.02
N ASP A 245 3.48 13.23 -35.40
CA ASP A 245 2.21 12.69 -34.92
C ASP A 245 1.76 13.39 -33.62
N PRO A 246 0.61 14.10 -33.62
CA PRO A 246 0.06 14.75 -32.43
C PRO A 246 -0.28 13.77 -31.30
N LYS A 247 -0.74 12.55 -31.62
CA LYS A 247 -1.12 11.55 -30.60
C LYS A 247 0.11 11.03 -29.87
N ARG A 248 1.15 10.63 -30.62
CA ARG A 248 2.45 10.27 -30.04
C ARG A 248 3.04 11.41 -29.21
N ARG A 249 3.00 12.65 -29.71
CA ARG A 249 3.48 13.83 -28.98
C ARG A 249 2.78 14.00 -27.63
N GLN A 250 1.45 13.88 -27.60
CA GLN A 250 0.67 13.97 -26.37
C GLN A 250 1.01 12.83 -25.39
N SER A 251 1.17 11.61 -25.90
CA SER A 251 1.56 10.44 -25.09
C SER A 251 2.92 10.63 -24.42
N ILE A 252 3.94 11.08 -25.18
CA ILE A 252 5.29 11.36 -24.66
C ILE A 252 5.25 12.49 -23.62
N ALA A 253 4.54 13.59 -23.90
CA ALA A 253 4.40 14.69 -22.95
C ALA A 253 3.75 14.23 -21.63
N HIS A 254 2.75 13.35 -21.70
CA HIS A 254 2.12 12.78 -20.52
C HIS A 254 3.07 11.86 -19.75
N LEU A 255 3.82 11.00 -20.45
CA LEU A 255 4.85 10.14 -19.86
C LEU A 255 5.90 10.96 -19.10
N HIS A 256 6.42 12.04 -19.72
CA HIS A 256 7.37 12.96 -19.09
C HIS A 256 6.78 13.62 -17.85
N LYS A 257 5.52 14.10 -17.93
CA LYS A 257 4.83 14.71 -16.80
C LYS A 257 4.70 13.75 -15.62
N ILE A 258 4.28 12.50 -15.86
CA ILE A 258 4.15 11.49 -14.80
C ILE A 258 5.51 11.20 -14.16
N THR A 259 6.53 11.00 -14.99
CA THR A 259 7.89 10.72 -14.51
C THR A 259 8.42 11.85 -13.65
N HIS A 260 8.22 13.09 -14.10
CA HIS A 260 8.58 14.27 -13.33
C HIS A 260 7.82 14.35 -12.01
N CYS A 261 6.49 14.29 -12.04
CA CYS A 261 5.65 14.46 -10.86
C CYS A 261 5.85 13.37 -9.80
N LEU A 262 6.22 12.15 -10.19
CA LEU A 262 6.37 11.02 -9.25
C LEU A 262 7.82 10.74 -8.85
N PHE A 263 8.82 11.11 -9.66
CA PHE A 263 10.21 10.67 -9.45
C PHE A 263 11.27 11.76 -9.65
N GLU A 264 11.10 12.68 -10.60
CA GLU A 264 12.20 13.59 -11.01
C GLU A 264 11.99 15.06 -10.59
N ALA A 265 10.90 15.38 -9.88
CA ALA A 265 10.73 16.70 -9.32
C ALA A 265 11.81 16.97 -8.27
N GLN A 266 12.50 18.11 -8.42
CA GLN A 266 13.53 18.54 -7.46
C GLN A 266 12.92 18.94 -6.11
N ASP A 267 11.65 19.36 -6.13
CA ASP A 267 10.89 19.72 -4.94
C ASP A 267 10.22 18.47 -4.31
N PRO A 268 10.61 18.08 -3.08
CA PRO A 268 10.00 16.95 -2.37
C PRO A 268 8.49 17.12 -2.14
N ALA A 269 7.99 18.35 -2.01
CA ALA A 269 6.57 18.61 -1.80
C ALA A 269 5.74 18.20 -3.03
N THR A 270 6.26 18.44 -4.22
CA THR A 270 5.66 17.96 -5.47
C THR A 270 5.59 16.43 -5.51
N LEU A 271 6.69 15.73 -5.23
CA LEU A 271 6.70 14.26 -5.18
C LEU A 271 5.69 13.71 -4.17
N SER A 272 5.72 14.24 -2.94
CA SER A 272 4.80 13.85 -1.86
C SER A 272 3.34 14.07 -2.27
N LYS A 273 3.02 15.23 -2.85
CA LYS A 273 1.66 15.57 -3.30
C LYS A 273 1.13 14.55 -4.32
N TYR A 274 1.87 14.30 -5.39
CA TYR A 274 1.36 13.44 -6.47
C TYR A 274 1.29 11.96 -6.07
N LYS A 275 2.29 11.46 -5.33
CA LYS A 275 2.24 10.10 -4.78
C LYS A 275 1.07 9.93 -3.81
N ARG A 276 0.83 10.91 -2.93
CA ARG A 276 -0.33 10.91 -2.01
C ARG A 276 -1.65 10.90 -2.77
N VAL A 277 -1.80 11.72 -3.81
CA VAL A 277 -3.00 11.74 -4.66
C VAL A 277 -3.22 10.37 -5.31
N LEU A 278 -2.17 9.75 -5.84
CA LEU A 278 -2.26 8.42 -6.44
C LEU A 278 -2.67 7.35 -5.41
N LEU A 279 -2.06 7.33 -4.22
CA LEU A 279 -2.43 6.40 -3.15
C LEU A 279 -3.85 6.65 -2.64
N ARG A 280 -4.29 7.91 -2.58
CA ARG A 280 -5.64 8.26 -2.12
C ARG A 280 -6.71 7.80 -3.12
N ASN A 281 -6.48 8.06 -4.40
CA ASN A 281 -7.44 7.75 -5.47
C ASN A 281 -7.35 6.29 -5.96
N GLY A 282 -6.25 5.60 -5.65
CA GLY A 282 -6.08 4.16 -5.83
C GLY A 282 -6.07 3.69 -7.29
N VAL A 283 -6.63 2.50 -7.50
CA VAL A 283 -6.57 1.77 -8.79
C VAL A 283 -7.21 2.55 -9.94
N ARG A 284 -8.23 3.37 -9.68
CA ARG A 284 -8.91 4.16 -10.73
C ARG A 284 -7.95 5.12 -11.43
N ASP A 285 -7.26 5.94 -10.64
CA ASP A 285 -6.33 6.94 -11.17
C ASP A 285 -5.06 6.28 -11.70
N PHE A 286 -4.64 5.16 -11.08
CA PHE A 286 -3.55 4.35 -11.61
C PHE A 286 -3.84 3.85 -13.03
N LYS A 287 -5.03 3.26 -13.27
CA LYS A 287 -5.46 2.83 -14.60
C LYS A 287 -5.53 4.00 -15.59
N ALA A 288 -6.14 5.11 -15.17
CA ALA A 288 -6.39 6.25 -16.05
C ALA A 288 -5.11 6.98 -16.48
N HIS A 289 -4.11 7.07 -15.59
CA HIS A 289 -2.95 7.92 -15.82
C HIS A 289 -1.65 7.14 -15.97
N ILE A 290 -1.46 6.05 -15.24
CA ILE A 290 -0.16 5.40 -15.07
C ILE A 290 -0.04 4.13 -15.89
N GLU A 291 -1.03 3.24 -15.82
CA GLU A 291 -0.95 1.90 -16.39
C GLU A 291 -0.72 1.93 -17.91
N GLY A 292 -1.44 2.79 -18.64
CA GLY A 292 -1.26 2.96 -20.08
C GLY A 292 0.07 3.62 -20.50
N ARG A 293 0.98 3.86 -19.56
CA ARG A 293 2.34 4.39 -19.79
C ARG A 293 3.44 3.35 -19.56
N PHE A 294 3.11 2.14 -19.12
CA PHE A 294 4.08 1.07 -19.00
C PHE A 294 4.73 0.82 -20.37
N HIS A 295 6.01 0.46 -20.37
CA HIS A 295 6.62 -0.08 -21.57
C HIS A 295 6.03 -1.46 -21.87
N GLU A 296 5.94 -1.82 -23.14
CA GLU A 296 5.33 -3.07 -23.62
C GLU A 296 5.92 -4.31 -22.93
N TYR A 297 7.25 -4.33 -22.71
CA TYR A 297 7.94 -5.37 -21.95
C TYR A 297 7.30 -5.64 -20.56
N PHE A 298 6.79 -4.61 -19.89
CA PHE A 298 6.23 -4.71 -18.54
C PHE A 298 4.70 -4.86 -18.55
N GLU A 299 4.08 -5.16 -19.69
CA GLU A 299 2.64 -5.44 -19.76
C GLU A 299 2.17 -6.49 -18.73
N PRO A 300 2.89 -7.62 -18.53
CA PRO A 300 2.52 -8.63 -17.54
C PRO A 300 2.56 -8.14 -16.09
N PHE A 301 3.29 -7.05 -15.80
CA PHE A 301 3.39 -6.50 -14.44
C PHE A 301 2.15 -5.71 -14.05
N LYS A 302 1.32 -5.26 -15.00
CA LYS A 302 0.18 -4.37 -14.71
C LYS A 302 -0.79 -4.93 -13.66
N PRO A 303 -1.24 -6.20 -13.71
CA PRO A 303 -2.11 -6.77 -12.69
C PRO A 303 -1.49 -6.71 -11.29
N THR A 304 -0.23 -7.14 -11.16
CA THR A 304 0.51 -7.12 -9.89
C THR A 304 0.69 -5.70 -9.37
N MET A 305 1.07 -4.74 -10.22
CA MET A 305 1.24 -3.34 -9.80
C MET A 305 -0.08 -2.71 -9.33
N ARG A 306 -1.22 -3.05 -9.95
CA ARG A 306 -2.54 -2.63 -9.44
C ARG A 306 -2.83 -3.22 -8.06
N ALA A 307 -2.61 -4.52 -7.90
CA ALA A 307 -2.85 -5.22 -6.63
C ALA A 307 -1.93 -4.69 -5.52
N TYR A 308 -0.68 -4.41 -5.82
CA TYR A 308 0.28 -3.81 -4.91
C TYR A 308 -0.17 -2.40 -4.47
N LEU A 309 -0.58 -1.53 -5.40
CA LEU A 309 -1.11 -0.22 -5.04
C LEU A 309 -2.34 -0.32 -4.13
N GLN A 310 -3.25 -1.23 -4.46
CA GLN A 310 -4.46 -1.48 -3.67
C GLN A 310 -4.12 -1.98 -2.26
N LEU A 311 -3.17 -2.90 -2.13
CA LEU A 311 -2.66 -3.40 -0.86
C LEU A 311 -2.04 -2.29 -0.01
N LEU A 312 -1.16 -1.45 -0.60
CA LEU A 312 -0.59 -0.29 0.10
C LEU A 312 -1.68 0.66 0.59
N ARG A 313 -2.69 0.92 -0.24
CA ARG A 313 -3.82 1.78 0.10
C ARG A 313 -4.62 1.22 1.27
N ILE A 314 -4.96 -0.07 1.25
CA ILE A 314 -5.62 -0.75 2.38
C ILE A 314 -4.77 -0.62 3.65
N ALA A 315 -3.47 -0.95 3.57
CA ALA A 315 -2.56 -0.86 4.70
C ALA A 315 -2.48 0.56 5.28
N TYR A 316 -2.35 1.59 4.45
CA TYR A 316 -2.26 2.98 4.91
C TYR A 316 -3.59 3.55 5.44
N ILE A 317 -4.72 3.25 4.81
CA ILE A 317 -6.05 3.77 5.22
C ILE A 317 -6.46 3.14 6.56
N PHE A 318 -6.33 1.83 6.67
CA PHE A 318 -6.89 1.10 7.81
C PHE A 318 -5.87 0.90 8.92
N ARG A 319 -4.57 0.88 8.58
CA ARG A 319 -3.47 0.60 9.52
C ARG A 319 -3.74 -0.67 10.34
N GLY A 320 -4.37 -1.65 9.69
CA GLY A 320 -4.77 -2.93 10.24
C GLY A 320 -3.67 -3.98 10.15
N TYR A 321 -4.05 -5.23 9.90
CA TYR A 321 -3.12 -6.36 9.80
C TYR A 321 -2.07 -6.14 8.69
N GLU A 322 -2.51 -5.70 7.53
CA GLU A 322 -1.69 -5.50 6.34
C GLU A 322 -0.60 -4.46 6.57
N TYR A 323 -0.83 -3.46 7.44
CA TYR A 323 0.18 -2.46 7.77
C TYR A 323 1.37 -3.05 8.54
N HIS A 324 1.11 -4.05 9.39
CA HIS A 324 2.12 -4.68 10.23
C HIS A 324 2.81 -5.86 9.54
N PHE A 325 2.11 -6.54 8.62
CA PHE A 325 2.57 -7.75 7.91
C PHE A 325 2.68 -7.54 6.40
N ILE A 326 2.90 -6.30 5.97
CA ILE A 326 2.97 -5.92 4.56
C ILE A 326 4.04 -6.67 3.76
N HIS A 327 5.15 -7.06 4.39
CA HIS A 327 6.23 -7.80 3.71
C HIS A 327 5.74 -9.12 3.14
N ASP A 328 5.06 -9.92 3.95
CA ASP A 328 4.56 -11.24 3.54
C ASP A 328 3.57 -11.09 2.37
N ARG A 329 2.73 -10.05 2.42
CA ARG A 329 1.74 -9.74 1.37
C ARG A 329 2.38 -9.29 0.06
N VAL A 330 3.46 -8.52 0.14
CA VAL A 330 4.20 -8.10 -1.07
C VAL A 330 4.97 -9.28 -1.66
N LEU A 331 5.58 -10.13 -0.83
CA LEU A 331 6.27 -11.33 -1.32
C LEU A 331 5.31 -12.26 -2.06
N GLU A 332 4.09 -12.44 -1.55
CA GLU A 332 3.02 -13.19 -2.21
C GLU A 332 2.69 -12.63 -3.60
N LEU A 333 2.43 -11.31 -3.70
CA LEU A 333 2.18 -10.65 -4.98
C LEU A 333 3.32 -10.84 -6.00
N LEU A 334 4.56 -10.82 -5.52
CA LEU A 334 5.73 -11.01 -6.36
C LEU A 334 5.90 -12.48 -6.76
N HIS A 335 5.54 -13.42 -5.89
CA HIS A 335 5.53 -14.84 -6.20
C HIS A 335 4.49 -15.16 -7.28
N ASP A 336 3.26 -14.68 -7.13
CA ASP A 336 2.20 -14.82 -8.13
C ASP A 336 2.64 -14.26 -9.49
N LEU A 337 3.34 -13.12 -9.48
CA LEU A 337 3.91 -12.56 -10.71
C LEU A 337 4.95 -13.50 -11.32
N LEU A 338 5.86 -14.05 -10.53
CA LEU A 338 6.90 -14.97 -11.03
C LEU A 338 6.30 -16.27 -11.60
N GLU A 339 5.26 -16.81 -10.97
CA GLU A 339 4.54 -17.98 -11.49
C GLU A 339 3.87 -17.67 -12.83
N ASN A 340 3.17 -16.53 -12.93
CA ASN A 340 2.55 -16.08 -14.18
C ASN A 340 3.58 -15.84 -15.29
N LEU A 341 4.76 -15.33 -14.96
CA LEU A 341 5.87 -15.14 -15.91
C LEU A 341 6.57 -16.46 -16.28
N SER A 342 6.41 -17.51 -15.48
CA SER A 342 7.00 -18.84 -15.74
C SER A 342 6.09 -19.75 -16.55
N ASP A 343 4.84 -19.32 -16.81
CA ASP A 343 3.89 -20.06 -17.64
C ASP A 343 4.41 -20.18 -19.08
N ALA A 344 4.32 -21.38 -19.67
CA ALA A 344 4.80 -21.69 -21.01
C ALA A 344 4.11 -20.86 -22.13
N SER A 345 2.95 -20.26 -21.84
CA SER A 345 2.27 -19.30 -22.70
C SER A 345 2.93 -17.92 -22.74
N TYR A 346 3.75 -17.58 -21.74
CA TYR A 346 4.53 -16.37 -21.70
C TYR A 346 5.87 -16.60 -22.39
N ASP A 347 5.95 -16.23 -23.67
CA ASP A 347 7.18 -16.29 -24.45
C ASP A 347 7.79 -14.89 -24.56
N GLU A 348 8.80 -14.59 -23.71
CA GLU A 348 9.58 -13.35 -23.81
C GLU A 348 10.15 -13.15 -25.22
N GLY A 349 10.38 -14.24 -25.97
CA GLY A 349 10.89 -14.23 -27.32
C GLY A 349 9.84 -13.97 -28.41
N GLN A 350 8.55 -13.83 -28.11
CA GLN A 350 7.55 -13.56 -29.16
C GLN A 350 7.51 -12.11 -29.62
N GLU A 351 7.86 -11.16 -28.76
CA GLU A 351 7.87 -9.76 -29.15
C GLU A 351 9.20 -9.33 -29.78
N VAL A 352 9.10 -8.59 -30.89
CA VAL A 352 10.27 -8.17 -31.68
C VAL A 352 11.19 -7.25 -30.85
N CYS A 353 10.58 -6.37 -30.05
CA CYS A 353 11.29 -5.46 -29.16
C CYS A 353 12.07 -6.21 -28.07
N ILE A 354 11.45 -7.22 -27.47
CA ILE A 354 12.04 -8.04 -26.40
C ILE A 354 13.17 -8.91 -26.95
N ARG A 355 12.99 -9.51 -28.13
CA ARG A 355 14.04 -10.27 -28.83
C ARG A 355 15.29 -9.43 -29.13
N ALA A 356 15.10 -8.18 -29.54
CA ALA A 356 16.22 -7.28 -29.84
C ALA A 356 17.03 -6.97 -28.57
N GLU A 357 16.34 -6.68 -27.45
CA GLU A 357 17.01 -6.47 -26.16
C GLU A 357 17.72 -7.73 -25.65
N LEU A 358 17.08 -8.90 -25.73
CA LEU A 358 17.67 -10.17 -25.30
C LEU A 358 18.98 -10.48 -26.05
N LYS A 359 19.01 -10.22 -27.37
CA LYS A 359 20.23 -10.37 -28.18
C LYS A 359 21.33 -9.39 -27.80
N GLU A 360 21.00 -8.13 -27.47
CA GLU A 360 21.98 -7.15 -26.98
C GLU A 360 22.59 -7.59 -25.63
N ARG A 361 21.78 -8.21 -24.76
CA ARG A 361 22.24 -8.77 -23.48
C ARG A 361 23.20 -9.95 -23.67
N GLU A 362 22.86 -10.91 -24.51
CA GLU A 362 23.76 -12.04 -24.79
C GLU A 362 25.13 -11.57 -25.32
N GLY A 363 25.15 -10.52 -26.15
CA GLY A 363 26.38 -9.90 -26.61
C GLY A 363 27.17 -9.21 -25.49
N SER A 364 26.47 -8.53 -24.57
CA SER A 364 27.09 -7.81 -23.44
C SER A 364 27.65 -8.76 -22.37
N VAL A 365 26.95 -9.85 -22.07
CA VAL A 365 27.39 -10.87 -21.11
C VAL A 365 28.60 -11.65 -21.63
N LYS A 366 28.62 -11.96 -22.94
CA LYS A 366 29.78 -12.62 -23.58
C LYS A 366 31.02 -11.73 -23.68
N GLY A 367 30.86 -10.40 -23.60
CA GLY A 367 31.98 -9.45 -23.55
C GLY A 367 32.58 -9.22 -22.16
N LEU A 368 31.96 -9.78 -21.11
CA LEU A 368 32.41 -9.70 -19.71
C LEU A 368 33.08 -10.99 -19.23
N GLN A 369 33.03 -12.07 -20.01
CA GLN A 369 33.79 -13.31 -19.83
C GLN A 369 35.06 -13.25 -20.66
#